data_AF-A0A520VZ63-F1
#
_entry.id   AF-A0A520VZ63-F1
#
_cell.length_a   1.000
_cell.length_b   1.000
_cell.length_c   1.000
_cell.angle_alpha   90.00
_cell.angle_beta   90.00
_cell.angle_gamma   90.00
#
_symmetry.space_group_name_H-M   'P 1'
#
loop_
_entity.id
_entity.type
_entity.pdbx_description
1 polymer ?
#
loop_
_entity_poly.entity_id
_entity_poly.type
_entity_poly.pdbx_seq_one_letter_code
_entity_poly.pdbx_strand_id
1 'polypeptide(L)' 'VRLKYKGPLDNTVQAILGGVRSACSYVGAKTLKDLPKCTTFIRVTQTTNEVFTTFENN' A
#
# COMPACT_ATOMS: atom_id res chain seq x y z
N VAL A 1 25.58 -3.73 0.61
CA VAL A 1 24.43 -3.32 1.47
C VAL A 1 23.97 -4.53 2.26
N ARG A 2 23.80 -4.44 3.59
CA ARG A 2 23.34 -5.56 4.44
C ARG A 2 21.95 -5.22 5.00
N LEU A 3 20.99 -6.13 4.85
CA LEU A 3 19.60 -5.96 5.31
C LEU A 3 19.39 -6.66 6.66
N LYS A 4 18.56 -6.07 7.52
CA LYS A 4 18.11 -6.70 8.76
C LYS A 4 17.13 -7.83 8.46
N TYR A 5 17.24 -8.92 9.20
CA TYR A 5 16.32 -10.05 9.13
C TYR A 5 14.94 -9.62 9.65
N LYS A 6 13.89 -9.89 8.86
CA LYS A 6 12.50 -9.50 9.17
C LYS A 6 11.75 -10.51 10.05
N GLY A 7 12.38 -11.61 10.43
CA GLY A 7 11.70 -12.69 11.16
C GLY A 7 11.05 -13.72 10.22
N PRO A 8 10.09 -14.51 10.75
CA PRO A 8 9.42 -15.57 9.99
C PRO A 8 8.71 -15.07 8.73
N LEU A 9 8.72 -15.90 7.68
CA LEU A 9 8.15 -15.57 6.37
C LEU A 9 6.63 -15.33 6.43
N ASP A 10 5.90 -16.13 7.20
CA ASP A 10 4.44 -16.10 7.27
C ASP A 10 3.90 -14.71 7.63
N ASN A 11 4.56 -14.01 8.55
CA ASN A 11 4.19 -12.65 8.95
C ASN A 11 4.26 -11.68 7.76
N THR A 12 5.28 -11.84 6.92
CA THR A 12 5.48 -10.98 5.74
C THR A 12 4.42 -11.28 4.68
N VAL A 13 4.12 -12.56 4.45
CA VAL A 13 3.08 -12.98 3.49
C VAL A 13 1.71 -12.46 3.92
N GLN A 14 1.36 -12.61 5.20
CA GLN A 14 0.10 -12.11 5.75
C GLN A 14 -0.03 -10.59 5.62
N ALA A 15 1.05 -9.84 5.86
CA ALA A 15 1.05 -8.39 5.70
C ALA A 15 0.79 -7.96 4.25
N ILE A 16 1.42 -8.63 3.27
CA ILE A 16 1.23 -8.35 1.85
C ILE A 16 -0.21 -8.68 1.44
N LEU A 17 -0.72 -9.85 1.80
CA LEU A 17 -2.09 -10.27 1.48
C LEU A 17 -3.14 -9.34 2.12
N GLY A 18 -2.88 -8.88 3.35
CA GLY A 18 -3.71 -7.89 4.04
C GLY A 18 -3.78 -6.55 3.29
N GLY A 19 -2.64 -6.06 2.81
CA GLY A 19 -2.56 -4.83 2.00
C GLY A 19 -3.27 -4.95 0.64
N VAL A 20 -3.14 -6.09 -0.03
CA VAL A 20 -3.87 -6.34 -1.29
C VAL A 20 -5.37 -6.39 -1.04
N ARG A 21 -5.81 -7.05 0.04
CA ARG A 21 -7.23 -7.13 0.39
C ARG A 21 -7.81 -5.76 0.73
N SER A 22 -7.10 -4.91 1.48
CA SER A 22 -7.58 -3.56 1.79
C SER A 22 -7.67 -2.70 0.53
N ALA A 23 -6.69 -2.80 -0.38
CA ALA A 23 -6.73 -2.14 -1.69
C ALA A 23 -7.96 -2.55 -2.51
N CYS A 24 -8.28 -3.83 -2.59
CA CYS A 24 -9.48 -4.34 -3.27
C CYS A 24 -10.77 -3.68 -2.75
N SER A 25 -10.87 -3.45 -1.44
CA SER A 25 -12.02 -2.76 -0.84
C SER A 25 -12.16 -1.31 -1.30
N TYR A 26 -11.05 -0.58 -1.47
CA TYR A 26 -11.08 0.81 -1.95
C TYR A 26 -11.55 0.95 -3.40
N VAL A 27 -11.15 0.01 -4.27
CA VAL A 27 -11.53 0.01 -5.69
C VAL A 27 -12.85 -0.71 -5.97
N GLY A 28 -13.45 -1.36 -4.96
CA GLY A 28 -14.69 -2.13 -5.12
C GLY A 28 -14.51 -3.46 -5.89
N ALA A 29 -13.31 -4.03 -5.91
CA ALA A 29 -13.03 -5.29 -6.58
C ALA A 29 -13.33 -6.49 -5.65
N LYS A 30 -14.21 -7.40 -6.07
CA LYS A 30 -14.54 -8.62 -5.30
C LYS A 30 -13.43 -9.67 -5.39
N THR A 31 -12.71 -9.71 -6.51
CA THR A 31 -11.60 -10.64 -6.74
C THR A 31 -10.38 -9.92 -7.31
N LEU A 32 -9.19 -10.50 -7.14
CA LEU A 32 -7.95 -9.93 -7.68
C LEU A 32 -7.95 -9.81 -9.21
N LYS A 33 -8.73 -10.65 -9.91
CA LYS A 33 -8.88 -10.60 -11.36
C LYS A 33 -9.70 -9.39 -11.84
N ASP A 34 -10.55 -8.84 -10.96
CA ASP A 34 -11.38 -7.67 -11.26
C ASP A 34 -10.65 -6.35 -10.96
N LEU A 35 -9.60 -6.40 -10.12
CA LEU A 35 -8.77 -5.26 -9.77
C LEU A 35 -8.34 -4.40 -10.97
N PRO A 36 -7.78 -4.94 -12.08
CA PRO A 36 -7.38 -4.14 -13.23
C PRO A 36 -8.54 -3.44 -13.94
N LYS A 37 -9.79 -3.93 -13.79
CA LYS A 37 -10.97 -3.30 -14.39
C LYS A 37 -11.56 -2.21 -13.50
N CYS A 38 -11.50 -2.39 -12.18
CA CYS A 38 -12.12 -1.50 -11.20
C CYS A 38 -11.18 -0.37 -10.71
N THR A 39 -9.86 -0.49 -10.94
CA THR A 39 -8.88 0.48 -10.45
C THR A 39 -8.73 1.68 -11.38
N THR A 40 -8.86 2.88 -10.83
CA THR A 40 -8.53 4.13 -11.52
C THR A 40 -7.19 4.65 -11.02
N PHE A 41 -6.20 4.73 -11.91
CA PHE A 41 -4.90 5.32 -11.59
C PHE A 41 -4.94 6.83 -11.82
N ILE A 42 -4.49 7.59 -10.82
CA ILE A 42 -4.41 9.05 -10.89
C ILE A 42 -2.94 9.43 -10.86
N ARG A 43 -2.50 10.23 -11.82
CA ARG A 43 -1.14 10.79 -11.85
C ARG A 43 -1.06 11.97 -10.89
N VAL A 44 -0.12 11.91 -9.95
CA VAL A 44 0.18 13.00 -9.03
C VAL A 44 1.42 13.75 -9.51
N THR A 45 1.38 15.08 -9.55
CA THR A 45 2.51 15.94 -9.97
C THR A 45 3.38 16.41 -8.80
N GLN A 46 2.82 16.49 -7.59
CA GLN A 46 3.51 16.88 -6.37
C GLN A 46 3.47 15.74 -5.36
N THR A 47 4.61 15.12 -5.08
CA THR A 47 4.72 13.94 -4.19
C THR A 47 4.87 14.30 -2.72
N THR A 48 5.19 15.56 -2.41
CA THR A 48 5.39 16.05 -1.05
C THR A 48 4.07 16.58 -0.50
N ASN A 49 3.64 16.01 0.62
CA ASN A 49 2.48 16.53 1.34
C ASN A 49 2.95 17.65 2.28
N GLU A 50 2.91 18.89 1.81
CA GLU A 50 3.35 20.06 2.58
C GLU A 50 2.43 20.37 3.78
N VAL A 51 1.22 19.79 3.81
CA VAL A 51 0.18 20.04 4.83
C VAL A 51 0.50 19.37 6.18
N PHE A 52 1.27 18.28 6.20
CA PHE A 52 1.61 17.55 7.43
C PHE A 52 3.05 17.77 7.91
N THR A 53 3.77 18.73 7.34
CA THR A 53 5.19 19.01 7.65
C THR A 53 5.44 19.34 9.14
N THR A 54 4.43 19.83 9.87
CA THR A 54 4.53 20.14 11.30
C THR A 54 4.64 18.90 12.20
N PHE A 55 4.25 17.70 11.74
CA PHE A 55 4.22 16.48 12.57
C PHE A 55 5.48 15.59 12.47
N GLU A 56 6.38 15.85 11.52
CA GLU A 56 7.62 15.06 11.35
C GLU A 56 8.78 15.55 12.23
N ASN A 57 8.64 16.68 12.93
CA ASN A 57 9.70 17.35 13.70
C ASN A 57 9.52 17.35 15.24
N ASN A 58 8.75 16.41 15.82
CA ASN A 58 8.71 16.20 17.27
C ASN A 58 9.10 14.77 17.64
#